data_AF-A0AAX2EM33-F1
#
_entry.id   AF-A0AAX2EM33-F1
#
_cell.length_a   1.000
_cell.length_b   1.000
_cell.length_c   1.000
_cell.angle_alpha   90.00
_cell.angle_beta   90.00
_cell.angle_gamma   90.00
#
_symmetry.space_group_name_H-M   'P 1'
#
loop_
_entity.id
_entity.type
_entity.pdbx_description
1 polymer ?
#
loop_
_entity_poly.entity_id
_entity_poly.type
_entity_poly.pdbx_seq_one_letter_code
_entity_poly.pdbx_strand_id
1 'polypeptide(L)'
;MKKKPHMTVNKVDFFDFRYELERAVLATDRDYSQQCLTRAKFLSYLLCRNLSHQYVVMFNETFSSAEIAVDETTNKKEKTRLFRDNFYRLKQALNME
;
A
#
# COMPACT_ATOMS: atom_id res chain seq x y z
N MET A 1 -21.77 20.87 17.46
CA MET A 1 -21.14 20.18 16.31
C MET A 1 -20.06 19.24 16.84
N LYS A 2 -20.22 17.92 16.75
CA LYS A 2 -19.15 16.97 17.11
C LYS A 2 -18.03 17.14 16.09
N LYS A 3 -16.84 17.56 16.53
CA LYS A 3 -15.65 17.59 15.67
C LYS A 3 -15.49 16.19 15.09
N LYS A 4 -15.46 16.05 13.76
CA LYS A 4 -15.06 14.79 13.13
C LYS A 4 -13.69 14.42 13.71
N PRO A 5 -13.48 13.18 14.18
CA PRO A 5 -12.18 12.79 14.68
C PRO A 5 -11.17 13.06 13.57
N HIS A 6 -10.13 13.81 13.90
CA HIS A 6 -9.04 14.08 12.99
C HIS A 6 -8.29 12.75 12.81
N MET A 7 -8.71 11.95 11.82
CA MET A 7 -8.03 10.71 11.48
C MET A 7 -6.62 11.09 11.02
N THR A 8 -5.64 10.73 11.86
CA THR A 8 -4.22 10.98 11.60
C THR A 8 -3.58 9.62 11.41
N VAL A 9 -3.25 9.31 10.16
CA VAL A 9 -2.41 8.17 9.81
C VAL A 9 -0.99 8.49 10.26
N ASN A 10 -0.31 7.54 10.91
CA ASN A 10 1.09 7.71 11.27
C ASN A 10 1.93 7.84 9.98
N LYS A 11 2.56 8.99 9.80
CA LYS A 11 3.35 9.29 8.61
C LYS A 11 4.54 8.33 8.46
N VAL A 12 5.21 7.98 9.56
CA VAL A 12 6.39 7.10 9.54
C VAL A 12 5.98 5.71 9.06
N ASP A 13 4.97 5.11 9.71
CA ASP A 13 4.46 3.80 9.32
C ASP A 13 3.94 3.79 7.86
N PHE A 14 3.37 4.90 7.39
CA PHE A 14 2.92 5.04 6.00
C PHE A 14 4.10 5.09 5.00
N PHE A 15 5.18 5.80 5.35
CA PHE A 15 6.39 5.81 4.52
C PHE A 15 7.08 4.44 4.50
N ASP A 16 7.12 3.73 5.63
CA ASP A 16 7.63 2.36 5.68
C ASP A 16 6.76 1.42 4.84
N PHE A 17 5.43 1.57 4.93
CA PHE A 17 4.50 0.79 4.11
C PHE A 17 4.73 1.02 2.61
N ARG A 18 4.88 2.28 2.20
CA ARG A 18 5.22 2.66 0.84
C ARG A 18 6.53 1.99 0.40
N TYR A 19 7.56 2.14 1.22
CA TYR A 19 8.89 1.65 0.92
C TYR A 19 8.89 0.13 0.71
N GLU A 20 8.25 -0.62 1.60
CA GLU A 20 8.15 -2.08 1.48
C GLU A 20 7.38 -2.50 0.22
N LEU A 21 6.28 -1.82 -0.15
CA LEU A 21 5.56 -2.11 -1.39
C LEU A 21 6.40 -1.82 -2.65
N GLU A 22 7.08 -0.68 -2.70
CA GLU A 22 7.95 -0.33 -3.83
C GLU A 22 9.10 -1.34 -3.96
N ARG A 23 9.72 -1.74 -2.85
CA ARG A 23 10.78 -2.77 -2.83
C ARG A 23 10.26 -4.11 -3.30
N ALA A 24 9.06 -4.53 -2.87
CA ALA A 24 8.47 -5.78 -3.32
C ALA A 24 8.32 -5.82 -4.85
N VAL A 25 7.73 -4.77 -5.44
CA VAL A 25 7.44 -4.69 -6.87
C VAL A 25 8.71 -4.56 -7.73
N LEU A 26 9.74 -3.89 -7.22
CA LEU A 26 11.00 -3.67 -7.94
C LEU A 26 12.01 -4.81 -7.76
N ALA A 27 11.82 -5.68 -6.78
CA ALA A 27 12.71 -6.79 -6.52
C ALA A 27 12.77 -7.78 -7.68
N THR A 28 13.95 -8.32 -7.91
CA THR A 28 14.23 -9.39 -8.88
C THR A 28 14.30 -10.77 -8.21
N ASP A 29 14.30 -10.81 -6.88
CA ASP A 29 14.34 -12.03 -6.08
C ASP A 29 12.97 -12.24 -5.44
N ARG A 30 12.36 -13.40 -5.70
CA ARG A 30 11.00 -13.72 -5.27
C ARG A 30 10.88 -13.78 -3.75
N ASP A 31 11.86 -14.34 -3.06
CA ASP A 31 11.83 -14.48 -1.60
C ASP A 31 11.91 -13.09 -0.94
N TYR A 32 12.75 -12.21 -1.47
CA TYR A 32 12.83 -10.83 -1.05
C TYR A 32 11.54 -10.06 -1.33
N SER A 33 10.92 -10.24 -2.50
CA SER A 33 9.60 -9.64 -2.78
C SER A 33 8.56 -10.08 -1.74
N GLN A 34 8.51 -11.36 -1.40
CA GLN A 34 7.56 -11.91 -0.43
C GLN A 34 7.80 -11.41 1.01
N GLN A 35 9.07 -11.26 1.41
CA GLN A 35 9.40 -10.64 2.69
C GLN A 35 8.90 -9.20 2.78
N CYS A 36 9.11 -8.41 1.72
CA CYS A 36 8.62 -7.03 1.63
C CYS A 36 7.09 -6.96 1.67
N LEU A 37 6.39 -7.82 0.91
CA LEU A 37 4.92 -7.91 0.98
C LEU A 37 4.43 -8.27 2.38
N THR A 38 5.11 -9.17 3.07
CA THR A 38 4.75 -9.57 4.44
C THR A 38 4.86 -8.39 5.42
N ARG A 39 5.95 -7.62 5.34
CA ARG A 39 6.13 -6.41 6.16
C ARG A 39 5.09 -5.33 5.83
N ALA A 40 4.85 -5.09 4.54
CA ALA A 40 3.83 -4.15 4.08
C ALA A 40 2.42 -4.54 4.56
N LYS A 41 2.10 -5.84 4.61
CA LYS A 41 0.81 -6.33 5.12
C LYS A 41 0.63 -6.03 6.60
N PHE A 42 1.69 -6.21 7.40
CA PHE A 42 1.67 -5.88 8.82
C PHE A 42 1.50 -4.37 9.04
N LEU A 43 2.23 -3.54 8.28
CA LEU A 43 2.09 -2.08 8.34
C LEU A 43 0.69 -1.62 7.92
N SER A 44 0.13 -2.18 6.85
CA SER A 44 -1.25 -1.92 6.42
C SER A 44 -2.26 -2.18 7.53
N TYR A 45 -2.12 -3.30 8.25
CA TYR A 45 -2.96 -3.62 9.40
C TYR A 45 -2.86 -2.55 10.50
N LEU A 46 -1.63 -2.13 10.86
CA LEU A 46 -1.41 -1.11 11.89
C LEU A 46 -2.01 0.24 11.52
N LEU A 47 -1.84 0.64 10.25
CA LEU A 47 -2.34 1.89 9.68
C LEU A 47 -3.87 1.92 9.61
N CYS A 48 -4.51 0.78 9.38
CA CYS A 48 -5.96 0.67 9.22
C CYS A 48 -6.77 0.66 10.52
N ARG A 49 -6.15 0.43 11.69
CA ARG A 49 -6.86 0.17 12.97
C ARG A 49 -7.95 1.17 13.34
N ASN A 50 -7.76 2.45 13.01
CA ASN A 50 -8.68 3.53 13.38
C ASN A 50 -9.23 4.28 12.14
N LEU A 51 -9.13 3.67 10.96
CA LEU A 51 -9.63 4.27 9.72
C LEU A 51 -11.03 3.78 9.39
N SER A 52 -11.83 4.64 8.77
CA SER A 52 -13.11 4.22 8.19
C SER A 52 -12.89 3.17 7.09
N HIS A 53 -13.87 2.28 6.93
CA HIS A 53 -13.83 1.15 5.99
C HIS A 53 -13.35 1.52 4.58
N GLN A 54 -13.74 2.69 4.05
CA GLN A 54 -13.29 3.16 2.72
C GLN A 54 -11.75 3.18 2.57
N TYR A 55 -11.00 3.57 3.61
CA TYR A 55 -9.54 3.61 3.54
C TYR A 55 -8.96 2.21 3.63
N VAL A 56 -9.57 1.33 4.44
CA VAL A 56 -9.18 -0.08 4.52
C VAL A 56 -9.30 -0.75 3.15
N VAL A 57 -10.38 -0.46 2.41
CA VAL A 57 -10.55 -0.92 1.03
C VAL A 57 -9.42 -0.40 0.14
N MET A 58 -9.09 0.89 0.21
CA MET A 58 -7.99 1.45 -0.59
C MET A 58 -6.61 0.87 -0.25
N PHE A 59 -6.33 0.59 1.03
CA PHE A 59 -5.11 -0.10 1.46
C PHE A 59 -5.06 -1.52 0.87
N ASN A 60 -6.17 -2.26 0.92
CA ASN A 60 -6.26 -3.60 0.36
C ASN A 60 -6.11 -3.60 -1.18
N GLU A 61 -6.78 -2.68 -1.89
CA GLU A 61 -6.64 -2.51 -3.34
C GLU A 61 -5.18 -2.23 -3.74
N THR A 62 -4.52 -1.33 -2.98
CA THR A 62 -3.11 -1.00 -3.20
C THR A 62 -2.22 -2.22 -2.95
N PHE A 63 -2.42 -2.92 -1.84
CA PHE A 63 -1.66 -4.13 -1.50
C PHE A 63 -1.85 -5.23 -2.55
N SER A 64 -3.08 -5.56 -2.93
CA SER A 64 -3.37 -6.60 -3.93
C SER A 64 -2.81 -6.25 -5.31
N SER A 65 -2.84 -4.97 -5.70
CA SER A 65 -2.19 -4.56 -6.96
C SER A 65 -0.66 -4.72 -6.93
N ALA A 66 -0.03 -4.55 -5.76
CA ALA A 66 1.39 -4.85 -5.58
C ALA A 66 1.66 -6.37 -5.65
N GLU A 67 0.86 -7.20 -4.99
CA GLU A 67 0.96 -8.68 -5.09
C GLU A 67 0.89 -9.14 -6.54
N ILE A 68 -0.06 -8.60 -7.31
CA ILE A 68 -0.23 -8.90 -8.74
C ILE A 68 0.98 -8.43 -9.56
N ALA A 69 1.58 -7.28 -9.22
CA ALA A 69 2.74 -6.74 -9.93
C ALA A 69 4.06 -7.46 -9.62
N VAL A 70 4.16 -8.09 -8.45
CA VAL A 70 5.28 -8.98 -8.07
C VAL A 70 5.26 -10.27 -8.89
N ASP A 71 4.08 -10.77 -9.23
CA ASP A 71 3.92 -12.03 -9.95
C ASP A 71 4.54 -11.98 -11.38
N GLU A 72 5.43 -12.93 -11.68
CA GLU A 72 6.23 -13.00 -12.92
C GLU A 72 5.40 -13.47 -14.11
N THR A 73 4.54 -12.58 -14.57
CA THR A 73 3.54 -12.87 -15.60
C THR A 73 3.65 -11.91 -16.78
N THR A 74 3.04 -12.28 -17.90
CA THR A 74 2.84 -11.40 -19.05
C THR A 74 2.18 -10.10 -18.58
N ASN A 75 2.65 -8.94 -19.07
CA ASN A 75 2.16 -7.59 -18.74
C ASN A 75 2.62 -6.95 -17.40
N LYS A 76 3.80 -7.31 -16.88
CA LYS A 76 4.40 -6.67 -15.67
C LYS A 76 4.35 -5.13 -15.68
N LYS A 77 4.57 -4.49 -16.83
CA LYS A 77 4.52 -3.02 -16.99
C LYS A 77 3.13 -2.46 -16.66
N GLU A 78 2.07 -3.09 -17.15
CA GLU A 78 0.69 -2.66 -16.93
C GLU A 78 0.27 -2.87 -15.48
N LYS A 79 0.63 -4.01 -14.89
CA LYS A 79 0.37 -4.31 -13.48
C LYS A 79 1.08 -3.34 -12.55
N THR A 80 2.34 -3.00 -12.86
CA THR A 80 3.10 -1.98 -12.12
C THR A 80 2.45 -0.60 -12.25
N ARG A 81 1.88 -0.25 -13.41
CA ARG A 81 1.13 0.99 -13.61
C ARG A 81 -0.11 1.03 -12.71
N LEU A 82 -0.91 -0.04 -12.70
CA LEU A 82 -2.09 -0.15 -11.85
C LEU A 82 -1.74 0.01 -10.35
N PHE A 83 -0.65 -0.62 -9.91
CA PHE A 83 -0.14 -0.43 -8.55
C PHE A 83 0.15 1.04 -8.25
N ARG A 84 0.87 1.74 -9.14
CA ARG A 84 1.19 3.17 -8.96
C ARG A 84 -0.06 4.04 -8.90
N ASP A 85 -1.05 3.76 -9.73
CA ASP A 85 -2.31 4.52 -9.76
C ASP A 85 -3.11 4.32 -8.46
N ASN A 86 -3.21 3.09 -7.97
CA ASN A 86 -3.86 2.80 -6.68
C ASN A 86 -3.11 3.45 -5.52
N PHE A 87 -1.77 3.36 -5.52
CA PHE A 87 -0.95 3.98 -4.49
C PHE A 87 -1.13 5.52 -4.49
N TYR A 88 -1.17 6.14 -5.67
CA TYR A 88 -1.40 7.57 -5.81
C TYR A 88 -2.77 7.99 -5.27
N ARG A 89 -3.84 7.23 -5.58
CA ARG A 89 -5.18 7.46 -5.05
C ARG A 89 -5.21 7.34 -3.52
N LEU A 90 -4.55 6.33 -2.95
CA LEU A 90 -4.44 6.16 -1.50
C LEU A 90 -3.72 7.34 -0.84
N LYS A 91 -2.58 7.74 -1.40
CA LYS A 91 -1.78 8.88 -0.94
C LYS A 91 -2.61 10.17 -0.91
N GLN A 92 -3.35 10.47 -1.98
CA GLN A 92 -4.25 11.62 -2.06
C GLN A 92 -5.37 11.54 -1.01
N ALA A 93 -6.03 10.38 -0.88
CA ALA A 93 -7.14 10.22 0.05
C ALA A 93 -6.73 10.41 1.52
N LEU A 94 -5.46 10.14 1.84
CA LEU A 94 -4.88 10.30 3.17
C LEU A 94 -4.20 11.66 3.39
N ASN A 95 -4.17 12.54 2.40
CA ASN A 95 -3.40 13.80 2.41
C ASN A 95 -1.92 13.59 2.81
N MET A 96 -1.31 12.53 2.28
CA MET A 96 0.12 12.27 2.47
C MET A 96 0.88 12.88 1.29
N GLU A 97 1.84 13.77 1.55
CA GLU A 97 2.76 14.31 0.54
C GLU A 97 4.08 13.55 0.50
#